data_AF-Q5F6H1-F1
#
_entry.id   AF-Q5F6H1-F1
#
_cell.length_a   1.000
_cell.length_b   1.000
_cell.length_c   1.000
_cell.angle_alpha   90.00
_cell.angle_beta   90.00
_cell.angle_gamma   90.00
#
_symmetry.space_group_name_H-M   'P 1'
#
loop_
_entity.id
_entity.type
_entity.pdbx_description
1 polymer ?
#
loop_
_entity_poly.entity_id
_entity_poly.type
_entity_poly.pdbx_seq_one_letter_code
_entity_poly.pdbx_strand_id
1 'polypeptide(L)'
;MKTSTIVFGGFFITDNGERIQIPILENPNIKEINNFFSVSNFEKKAGVLVFRIIPEPEFGNTELTIYFEKGYYLPIIQTILEDGDIEVKNLKTENYSGNTMEILGDVYPIEHISKNISIIQDIISEFIMKNKPITIMI
;
A
#
# COMPACT_ATOMS: atom_id res chain seq x y z
N MET A 1 -24.30 -11.89 4.78
CA MET A 1 -22.98 -11.26 5.01
C MET A 1 -22.48 -10.67 3.71
N LYS A 2 -22.14 -9.38 3.65
CA LYS A 2 -21.30 -8.87 2.55
C LYS A 2 -19.87 -9.28 2.88
N THR A 3 -19.32 -10.23 2.15
CA THR A 3 -17.90 -10.56 2.22
C THR A 3 -17.11 -9.36 1.72
N SER A 4 -16.24 -8.81 2.56
CA SER A 4 -15.32 -7.75 2.16
C SER A 4 -14.42 -8.24 1.04
N THR A 5 -14.05 -7.35 0.13
CA THR A 5 -13.15 -7.60 -0.98
C THR A 5 -11.98 -6.65 -0.86
N ILE A 6 -10.77 -7.16 -1.11
CA ILE A 6 -9.59 -6.31 -1.24
C ILE A 6 -9.44 -5.95 -2.71
N VAL A 7 -9.50 -4.67 -3.03
CA VAL A 7 -9.31 -4.14 -4.38
C VAL A 7 -7.90 -3.56 -4.49
N PHE A 8 -7.12 -4.05 -5.45
CA PHE A 8 -5.83 -3.51 -5.81
C PHE A 8 -5.91 -2.65 -7.07
N GLY A 9 -5.18 -1.54 -7.08
CA GLY A 9 -5.01 -0.68 -8.23
C GLY A 9 -3.94 0.38 -8.00
N GLY A 10 -4.09 1.53 -8.64
CA GLY A 10 -3.16 2.66 -8.52
C GLY A 10 -2.78 3.23 -9.89
N PHE A 11 -1.65 3.95 -9.96
CA PHE A 11 -1.16 4.50 -11.22
C PHE A 11 0.36 4.65 -11.21
N PHE A 12 0.95 4.60 -12.41
CA PHE A 12 2.31 5.07 -12.66
C PHE A 12 2.29 6.53 -13.12
N ILE A 13 3.37 7.25 -12.87
CA ILE A 13 3.64 8.59 -13.43
C ILE A 13 4.77 8.41 -14.46
N THR A 14 4.54 8.91 -15.67
CA THR A 14 5.55 8.94 -16.75
C THR A 14 6.53 10.09 -16.55
N ASP A 15 7.65 10.07 -17.28
CA ASP A 15 8.64 11.15 -17.25
C ASP A 15 8.05 12.52 -17.66
N ASN A 16 6.93 12.52 -18.41
CA ASN A 16 6.21 13.72 -18.82
C ASN A 16 5.12 14.14 -17.80
N GLY A 17 4.99 13.43 -16.67
CA GLY A 17 3.98 13.69 -15.65
C GLY A 17 2.61 13.07 -15.92
N GLU A 18 2.41 12.35 -17.05
CA GLU A 18 1.14 11.67 -17.34
C GLU A 18 0.91 10.48 -16.40
N ARG A 19 -0.35 10.25 -16.02
CA ARG A 19 -0.74 9.10 -15.18
C ARG A 19 -1.20 7.93 -16.05
N ILE A 20 -0.60 6.76 -15.83
CA ILE A 20 -1.02 5.49 -16.43
C ILE A 20 -1.69 4.65 -15.35
N GLN A 21 -2.99 4.42 -15.50
CA GLN A 21 -3.79 3.64 -14.57
C GLN A 21 -3.34 2.17 -14.54
N ILE A 22 -3.17 1.61 -13.34
CA ILE A 22 -2.93 0.18 -13.13
C ILE A 22 -4.28 -0.55 -13.23
N PRO A 23 -4.36 -1.69 -13.93
CA PRO A 23 -5.56 -2.52 -13.96
C PRO A 23 -6.03 -2.89 -12.57
N ILE A 24 -7.34 -2.79 -12.35
CA ILE A 24 -7.95 -3.11 -11.06
C ILE A 24 -8.02 -4.64 -10.91
N LEU A 25 -7.59 -5.15 -9.76
CA LEU A 25 -7.74 -6.55 -9.38
C LEU A 25 -8.60 -6.67 -8.12
N GLU A 26 -9.60 -7.54 -8.16
CA GLU A 26 -10.40 -7.89 -6.99
C GLU A 26 -9.86 -9.16 -6.34
N ASN A 27 -9.66 -9.09 -5.02
CA ASN A 27 -9.07 -10.15 -4.20
C ASN A 27 -7.76 -10.73 -4.79
N PRO A 28 -6.77 -9.88 -5.12
CA PRO A 28 -5.53 -10.36 -5.71
C PRO A 28 -4.84 -11.35 -4.78
N ASN A 29 -4.36 -12.46 -5.34
CA ASN A 29 -3.53 -13.38 -4.58
C ASN A 29 -2.05 -12.91 -4.59
N ILE A 30 -1.28 -13.42 -3.62
CA ILE A 30 0.13 -13.02 -3.45
C ILE A 30 0.98 -13.30 -4.70
N LYS A 31 0.66 -14.36 -5.47
CA LYS A 31 1.37 -14.68 -6.71
C LYS A 31 1.11 -13.63 -7.80
N GLU A 32 -0.13 -13.15 -7.93
CA GLU A 32 -0.47 -12.08 -8.87
C GLU A 32 0.25 -10.78 -8.54
N ILE A 33 0.28 -10.41 -7.25
CA ILE A 33 1.01 -9.23 -6.78
C ILE A 33 2.51 -9.38 -7.03
N ASN A 34 3.12 -10.51 -6.67
CA ASN A 34 4.55 -10.73 -6.90
C ASN A 34 4.91 -10.72 -8.38
N ASN A 35 4.05 -11.29 -9.24
CA ASN A 35 4.22 -11.22 -10.68
C ASN A 35 4.16 -9.76 -11.17
N PHE A 36 3.16 -8.99 -10.74
CA PHE A 36 3.06 -7.56 -11.05
C PHE A 36 4.33 -6.80 -10.64
N PHE A 37 4.87 -7.07 -9.45
CA PHE A 37 6.09 -6.43 -8.97
C PHE A 37 7.30 -6.78 -9.85
N SER A 38 7.44 -8.05 -10.25
CA SER A 38 8.57 -8.53 -11.06
C SER A 38 8.66 -7.90 -12.45
N VAL A 39 7.53 -7.49 -13.05
CA VAL A 39 7.48 -6.93 -14.41
C VAL A 39 7.37 -5.40 -14.44
N SER A 40 7.19 -4.75 -13.28
CA SER A 40 6.85 -3.33 -13.21
C SER A 40 8.05 -2.37 -13.32
N ASN A 41 9.28 -2.81 -13.09
CA ASN A 41 10.50 -1.97 -13.13
C ASN A 41 10.40 -0.70 -12.24
N PHE A 42 10.00 -0.86 -10.97
CA PHE A 42 9.80 0.24 -10.02
C PHE A 42 11.03 1.14 -9.79
N GLU A 43 12.24 0.59 -9.95
CA GLU A 43 13.50 1.35 -9.87
C GLU A 43 13.58 2.52 -10.87
N LYS A 44 12.76 2.51 -11.93
CA LYS A 44 12.74 3.54 -12.98
C LYS A 44 11.43 4.31 -13.05
N LYS A 45 10.53 4.12 -12.09
CA LYS A 45 9.18 4.68 -12.14
C LYS A 45 8.83 5.43 -10.86
N ALA A 46 7.78 6.24 -10.98
CA ALA A 46 7.11 6.87 -9.86
C ALA A 46 5.61 6.53 -9.92
N GLY A 47 4.92 6.60 -8.79
CA GLY A 47 3.47 6.35 -8.76
C GLY A 47 2.94 5.94 -7.39
N VAL A 48 1.73 5.41 -7.41
CA VAL A 48 0.99 5.00 -6.22
C VAL A 48 0.36 3.64 -6.46
N LEU A 49 0.52 2.73 -5.51
CA LEU A 49 -0.25 1.48 -5.42
C LEU A 49 -1.27 1.61 -4.29
N VAL A 50 -2.47 1.09 -4.48
CA VAL A 50 -3.54 1.16 -3.48
C VAL A 50 -4.18 -0.22 -3.32
N PHE A 51 -4.31 -0.66 -2.08
CA PHE A 51 -5.09 -1.82 -1.65
C PHE A 51 -6.20 -1.33 -0.73
N ARG A 52 -7.46 -1.41 -1.17
CA ARG A 52 -8.62 -0.91 -0.41
C ARG A 52 -9.57 -2.05 -0.06
N ILE A 53 -10.06 -2.06 1.17
CA ILE A 53 -11.08 -3.01 1.62
C ILE A 53 -12.46 -2.41 1.32
N ILE A 54 -13.30 -3.18 0.63
CA ILE A 54 -14.64 -2.76 0.18
C ILE A 54 -15.67 -3.83 0.57
N PRO A 55 -16.77 -3.48 1.28
CA PRO A 55 -17.03 -2.16 1.86
C PRO A 55 -15.99 -1.82 2.93
N GLU A 56 -15.82 -0.52 3.19
CA GLU A 56 -14.98 -0.05 4.30
C GLU A 56 -15.49 -0.68 5.62
N PRO A 57 -14.60 -1.25 6.44
CA PRO A 57 -14.99 -1.82 7.72
C PRO A 57 -15.31 -0.72 8.75
N GLU A 58 -16.13 -1.05 9.76
CA GLU A 58 -16.43 -0.12 10.86
C GLU A 58 -15.21 0.16 11.75
N PHE A 59 -14.29 -0.81 11.88
CA PHE A 59 -13.02 -0.69 12.59
C PHE A 59 -11.99 -1.64 11.96
N GLY A 60 -10.70 -1.33 12.14
CA GLY A 60 -9.57 -2.05 11.54
C GLY A 60 -8.99 -1.35 10.31
N ASN A 61 -8.08 -2.03 9.62
CA ASN A 61 -7.42 -1.48 8.44
C ASN A 61 -8.46 -1.23 7.33
N THR A 62 -8.34 -0.12 6.61
CA THR A 62 -9.22 0.22 5.49
C THR A 62 -8.46 0.24 4.17
N GLU A 63 -7.23 0.75 4.20
CA GLU A 63 -6.42 0.98 3.01
C GLU A 63 -4.92 0.80 3.32
N LEU A 64 -4.19 0.19 2.39
CA LEU A 64 -2.74 0.27 2.29
C LEU A 64 -2.41 1.03 1.00
N THR A 65 -1.74 2.16 1.15
CA THR A 65 -1.26 2.98 0.04
C THR A 65 0.27 2.97 0.04
N ILE A 66 0.86 2.72 -1.12
CA ILE A 66 2.31 2.71 -1.31
C ILE A 66 2.65 3.76 -2.34
N TYR A 67 3.21 4.87 -1.87
CA TYR A 67 3.86 5.84 -2.74
C TYR A 67 5.23 5.29 -3.11
N PHE A 68 5.62 5.41 -4.37
CA PHE A 68 6.94 4.98 -4.80
C PHE A 68 7.54 5.97 -5.80
N GLU A 69 8.85 6.11 -5.72
CA GLU A 69 9.64 6.87 -6.67
C GLU A 69 11.05 6.28 -6.75
N LYS A 70 11.50 5.88 -7.96
CA LYS A 70 12.89 5.49 -8.26
C LYS A 70 13.46 4.46 -7.26
N GLY A 71 12.68 3.41 -6.98
CA GLY A 71 13.08 2.33 -6.06
C GLY A 71 12.94 2.65 -4.57
N TYR A 72 12.42 3.83 -4.21
CA TYR A 72 12.02 4.16 -2.86
C TYR A 72 10.52 3.91 -2.69
N TYR A 73 10.14 3.38 -1.54
CA TYR A 73 8.78 2.97 -1.24
C TYR A 73 8.36 3.51 0.14
N LEU A 74 7.22 4.16 0.18
CA LEU A 74 6.57 4.69 1.38
C LEU A 74 5.22 4.00 1.55
N PRO A 75 5.14 2.89 2.33
CA PRO A 75 3.89 2.25 2.65
C PRO A 75 3.19 2.97 3.82
N ILE A 76 1.89 3.20 3.65
CA ILE A 76 1.02 3.87 4.61
C ILE A 76 -0.24 3.03 4.78
N ILE A 77 -0.56 2.65 6.01
CA ILE A 77 -1.81 1.91 6.33
C ILE A 77 -2.75 2.83 7.09
N GLN A 78 -3.96 3.02 6.56
CA GLN A 78 -5.05 3.67 7.28
C GLN A 78 -5.83 2.64 8.09
N THR A 79 -6.09 2.96 9.36
CA THR A 79 -6.86 2.13 10.31
C THR A 79 -7.96 2.99 10.94
N ILE A 80 -9.18 2.48 10.99
CA ILE A 80 -10.25 3.04 11.83
C ILE A 80 -10.17 2.35 13.21
N LEU A 81 -10.10 3.14 14.27
CA LEU A 81 -10.11 2.66 15.65
C LEU A 81 -11.55 2.37 16.11
N GLU A 82 -11.71 1.66 17.23
CA GLU A 82 -13.04 1.26 17.73
C GLU A 82 -13.95 2.45 18.12
N ASP A 83 -13.36 3.60 18.44
CA ASP A 83 -14.06 4.85 18.72
C ASP A 83 -14.40 5.66 17.45
N GLY A 84 -13.96 5.18 16.27
CA GLY A 84 -14.16 5.83 14.98
C GLY A 84 -13.02 6.77 14.57
N ASP A 85 -12.00 6.97 15.40
CA ASP A 85 -10.83 7.78 15.04
C ASP A 85 -10.00 7.10 13.95
N ILE A 86 -9.27 7.91 13.16
CA ILE A 86 -8.41 7.42 12.09
C ILE A 86 -6.95 7.48 12.53
N GLU A 87 -6.29 6.33 12.50
CA GLU A 87 -4.85 6.19 12.70
C GLU A 87 -4.15 5.90 11.36
N VAL A 88 -2.95 6.45 11.21
CA VAL A 88 -2.07 6.18 10.08
C VAL A 88 -0.79 5.49 10.56
N LYS A 89 -0.53 4.28 10.05
CA LYS A 89 0.66 3.49 10.39
C LYS A 89 1.68 3.56 9.25
N ASN A 90 2.92 3.84 9.61
CA ASN A 90 4.10 3.90 8.73
C ASN A 90 5.12 2.83 9.15
N LEU A 91 6.20 2.64 8.37
CA LEU A 91 7.25 1.66 8.69
C LEU A 91 7.86 1.81 10.09
N LYS A 92 8.04 3.04 10.55
CA LYS A 92 8.58 3.36 11.87
C LYS A 92 7.85 4.55 12.45
N THR A 93 7.52 4.49 13.73
CA THR A 93 6.73 5.53 14.41
C THR A 93 7.50 6.30 15.48
N GLU A 94 8.74 5.88 15.78
CA GLU A 94 9.56 6.44 16.87
C GLU A 94 11.04 6.59 16.49
N ASN A 95 11.78 7.36 17.29
CA ASN A 95 13.22 7.58 17.15
C ASN A 95 13.64 8.08 15.75
N TYR A 96 13.05 9.20 15.33
CA TYR A 96 13.37 9.87 14.06
C TYR A 96 14.73 10.54 14.13
N SER A 97 15.54 10.37 13.08
CA SER A 97 16.83 11.04 12.93
C SER A 97 16.70 12.52 12.57
N GLY A 98 15.51 12.95 12.13
CA GLY A 98 15.27 14.28 11.56
C GLY A 98 15.63 14.40 10.08
N ASN A 99 16.17 13.35 9.47
CA ASN A 99 16.43 13.32 8.03
C ASN A 99 15.14 13.06 7.26
N THR A 100 15.00 13.70 6.10
CA THR A 100 13.81 13.58 5.25
C THR A 100 14.18 13.28 3.80
N MET A 101 13.18 12.82 3.05
CA MET A 101 13.26 12.57 1.62
C MET A 101 11.95 12.97 0.96
N GLU A 102 12.07 13.52 -0.24
CA GLU A 102 10.92 13.82 -1.08
C GLU A 102 10.47 12.56 -1.83
N ILE A 103 9.16 12.29 -1.83
CA ILE A 103 8.51 11.25 -2.61
C ILE A 103 7.30 11.91 -3.29
N LEU A 104 7.31 11.95 -4.63
CA LEU A 104 6.25 12.58 -5.44
C LEU A 104 5.98 14.07 -5.13
N GLY A 105 6.99 14.80 -4.67
CA GLY A 105 6.88 16.23 -4.33
C GLY A 105 6.63 16.52 -2.85
N ASP A 106 6.27 15.51 -2.05
CA ASP A 106 6.01 15.65 -0.61
C ASP A 106 7.18 15.13 0.22
N VAL A 107 7.47 15.79 1.35
CA VAL A 107 8.63 15.49 2.21
C VAL A 107 8.23 14.59 3.37
N TYR A 108 8.90 13.43 3.48
CA TYR A 108 8.64 12.43 4.52
C TYR A 108 9.91 12.09 5.32
N PRO A 109 9.78 11.65 6.58
CA PRO A 109 10.90 11.09 7.34
C PRO A 109 11.51 9.89 6.61
N ILE A 110 12.84 9.81 6.58
CA ILE A 110 13.53 8.69 5.92
C ILE A 110 13.16 7.34 6.55
N GLU A 111 12.80 7.31 7.83
CA GLU A 111 12.40 6.10 8.55
C GLU A 111 11.04 5.55 8.11
N HIS A 112 10.24 6.31 7.38
CA HIS A 112 8.99 5.83 6.76
C HIS A 112 9.24 5.19 5.39
N ILE A 113 10.45 5.32 4.85
CA ILE A 113 10.79 4.94 3.49
C ILE A 113 11.72 3.73 3.49
N SER A 114 11.43 2.78 2.61
CA SER A 114 12.28 1.61 2.36
C SER A 114 12.80 1.61 0.93
N LYS A 115 14.03 1.13 0.73
CA LYS A 115 14.55 0.69 -0.59
C LYS A 115 14.37 -0.80 -0.82
N ASN A 116 14.00 -1.54 0.22
CA ASN A 116 13.93 -2.99 0.17
C ASN A 116 12.53 -3.41 -0.29
N ILE A 117 12.44 -3.78 -1.57
CA ILE A 117 11.18 -4.23 -2.18
C ILE A 117 10.60 -5.48 -1.49
N SER A 118 11.45 -6.35 -0.93
CA SER A 118 10.97 -7.54 -0.20
C SER A 118 10.18 -7.14 1.06
N ILE A 119 10.62 -6.11 1.80
CA ILE A 119 9.86 -5.57 2.94
C ILE A 119 8.48 -5.07 2.49
N ILE A 120 8.40 -4.44 1.32
CA ILE A 120 7.13 -3.96 0.77
C ILE A 120 6.22 -5.12 0.39
N GLN A 121 6.76 -6.17 -0.22
CA GLN A 121 6.00 -7.38 -0.55
C GLN A 121 5.50 -8.11 0.71
N ASP A 122 6.29 -8.12 1.79
CA ASP A 122 5.90 -8.69 3.08
C ASP A 122 4.74 -7.89 3.70
N ILE A 123 4.81 -6.55 3.70
CA ILE A 123 3.73 -5.68 4.18
C ILE A 123 2.43 -5.89 3.41
N ILE A 124 2.51 -5.97 2.07
CA ILE A 124 1.34 -6.25 1.23
C ILE A 124 0.77 -7.63 1.56
N SER A 125 1.63 -8.64 1.72
CA SER A 125 1.21 -10.00 2.02
C SER A 125 0.50 -10.06 3.37
N GLU A 126 1.04 -9.41 4.39
CA GLU A 126 0.44 -9.31 5.71
C GLU A 126 -0.91 -8.58 5.65
N PHE A 127 -1.00 -7.46 4.93
CA PHE A 127 -2.24 -6.71 4.75
C PHE A 127 -3.32 -7.58 4.10
N ILE A 128 -2.98 -8.29 3.00
CA ILE A 128 -3.92 -9.18 2.33
C ILE A 128 -4.34 -10.33 3.25
N MET A 129 -3.40 -10.96 3.94
CA MET A 129 -3.70 -12.10 4.81
C MET A 129 -4.58 -11.73 6.00
N LYS A 130 -4.32 -10.59 6.65
CA LYS A 130 -5.09 -10.12 7.82
C LYS A 130 -6.50 -9.67 7.46
N ASN A 131 -6.71 -9.20 6.23
CA ASN A 131 -7.98 -8.60 5.81
C ASN A 131 -8.76 -9.46 4.80
N LYS A 132 -8.33 -10.70 4.58
CA LYS A 132 -9.08 -11.65 3.75
C LYS A 132 -10.47 -11.89 4.35
N PRO A 133 -11.54 -11.89 3.53
CA PRO A 133 -12.87 -12.26 4.00
C PRO A 133 -12.84 -13.70 4.53
N ILE A 134 -13.05 -13.86 5.85
CA ILE A 134 -13.22 -15.17 6.46
C ILE A 134 -14.59 -15.69 6.01
N THR A 135 -14.59 -16.67 5.11
CA THR A 135 -15.81 -17.46 4.85
C THR A 135 -15.98 -18.42 6.01
N ILE A 136 -16.81 -18.04 6.98
CA ILE A 136 -17.25 -18.97 8.02
C ILE A 136 -18.33 -19.84 7.39
N MET A 137 -18.01 -21.10 7.10
CA MET A 137 -19.03 -22.11 6.82
C MET A 137 -19.62 -22.55 8.16
N ILE A 138 -20.79 -22.02 8.47
CA ILE A 138 -21.68 -22.51 9.54
C ILE A 138 -22.49 -23.69 9.06
#